data_AF-A0A7W4UH55-F1
#
_entry.id   AF-A0A7W4UH55-F1
#
_cell.length_a   1.000
_cell.length_b   1.000
_cell.length_c   1.000
_cell.angle_alpha   90.00
_cell.angle_beta   90.00
_cell.angle_gamma   90.00
#
_symmetry.space_group_name_H-M   'P 1'
#
loop_
_entity.id
_entity.type
_entity.pdbx_description
1 polymer ?
#
loop_
_entity_poly.entity_id
_entity_poly.type
_entity_poly.pdbx_seq_one_letter_code
_entity_poly.pdbx_strand_id
1 'polypeptide(L)'
;MNESTRAAHPSGLAEPTTEARDPDAGRGRRALPWVVAAVAVLLGAVAIGLLVVDEASEPRPVAQLTPQGRPDPGSIPADDESAVAWGVTVADFVSYGSYGDLQVWGTTEPEAKRCIAVVVERHISVMSCAAPSLDTIADFDIDPDSVPRAPSGEPAANIRFVLHEDVVDVYLAPNPEGGFY
;
A
#
# COMPACT_ATOMS: atom_id res chain seq x y z
N MET A 1 61.69 22.41 -77.92
CA MET A 1 62.12 21.03 -77.57
C MET A 1 62.77 21.08 -76.21
N ASN A 2 62.36 20.16 -75.33
CA ASN A 2 63.10 19.40 -74.29
C ASN A 2 64.29 20.07 -73.56
N GLU A 3 64.61 19.77 -72.30
CA GLU A 3 63.99 19.02 -71.17
C GLU A 3 65.01 19.06 -70.01
N SER A 4 64.62 18.71 -68.77
CA SER A 4 65.52 18.41 -67.63
C SER A 4 66.34 19.56 -66.99
N THR A 5 66.79 19.53 -65.72
CA THR A 5 66.42 18.76 -64.50
C THR A 5 67.25 19.27 -63.29
N ARG A 6 66.71 19.24 -62.05
CA ARG A 6 67.41 19.35 -60.73
C ARG A 6 68.04 20.74 -60.36
N ALA A 7 68.32 21.08 -59.09
CA ALA A 7 68.04 20.46 -57.78
C ALA A 7 68.17 21.45 -56.59
N ALA A 8 67.60 21.03 -55.45
CA ALA A 8 68.06 21.22 -54.04
C ALA A 8 68.08 22.61 -53.35
N HIS A 9 67.44 22.64 -52.18
CA HIS A 9 67.59 23.63 -51.10
C HIS A 9 68.98 23.59 -50.43
N PRO A 10 69.34 24.69 -49.73
CA PRO A 10 70.03 24.65 -48.44
C PRO A 10 69.20 25.30 -47.30
N SER A 11 69.65 25.10 -46.04
CA SER A 11 68.89 25.35 -44.79
C SER A 11 69.56 26.37 -43.83
N GLY A 12 68.78 26.85 -42.85
CA GLY A 12 69.22 27.61 -41.64
C GLY A 12 68.96 29.12 -41.73
N LEU A 13 68.63 29.90 -40.68
CA LEU A 13 68.48 29.75 -39.21
C LEU A 13 67.62 30.97 -38.71
N ALA A 14 66.99 31.07 -37.52
CA ALA A 14 66.91 30.30 -36.26
C ALA A 14 65.55 30.51 -35.54
N GLU A 15 65.49 30.18 -34.23
CA GLU A 15 64.38 30.34 -33.24
C GLU A 15 64.34 31.77 -32.59
N PRO A 16 63.45 32.12 -31.60
CA PRO A 16 62.38 31.33 -30.93
C PRO A 16 61.01 32.02 -30.77
N THR A 17 59.93 31.23 -30.66
CA THR A 17 58.70 31.70 -29.98
C THR A 17 57.97 30.59 -29.22
N THR A 18 58.27 30.53 -27.92
CA THR A 18 57.36 30.17 -26.81
C THR A 18 56.45 28.94 -26.99
N GLU A 19 56.87 27.82 -26.40
CA GLU A 19 55.99 26.73 -25.99
C GLU A 19 54.90 27.28 -25.05
N ALA A 20 53.71 27.58 -25.60
CA ALA A 20 52.54 27.96 -24.82
C ALA A 20 52.03 26.72 -24.08
N ARG A 21 52.58 26.46 -22.88
CA ARG A 21 51.98 25.54 -21.90
C ARG A 21 50.58 26.03 -21.57
N ASP A 22 49.58 25.37 -22.14
CA ASP A 22 48.18 25.51 -21.77
C ASP A 22 48.02 25.13 -20.28
N PRO A 23 47.61 26.06 -19.40
CA PRO A 23 47.48 25.78 -17.97
C PRO A 23 46.17 25.06 -17.60
N ASP A 24 45.21 24.90 -18.51
CA ASP A 24 43.83 24.53 -18.15
C ASP A 24 43.50 23.02 -18.22
N ALA A 25 44.43 22.19 -18.72
CA ALA A 25 44.27 20.72 -18.76
C ALA A 25 44.08 20.06 -17.38
N GLY A 26 44.34 20.75 -16.27
CA GLY A 26 44.27 20.21 -14.91
C GLY A 26 42.92 20.32 -14.19
N ARG A 27 41.98 21.17 -14.64
CA ARG A 27 40.82 21.57 -13.80
C ARG A 27 39.64 20.59 -13.84
N GLY A 28 39.43 19.87 -14.95
CA GLY A 28 38.25 19.00 -15.13
C GLY A 28 38.16 17.76 -14.24
N ARG A 29 39.30 17.22 -13.74
CA ARG A 29 39.32 15.95 -13.00
C ARG A 29 39.02 16.05 -11.50
N ARG A 30 39.04 17.25 -10.90
CA ARG A 30 38.80 17.44 -9.44
C ARG A 30 37.33 17.62 -9.04
N ALA A 31 36.46 18.00 -9.98
CA ALA A 31 35.02 18.15 -9.71
C ALA A 31 34.27 16.80 -9.76
N LEU A 32 34.74 15.85 -10.55
CA LEU A 32 34.13 14.52 -10.74
C LEU A 32 33.73 13.80 -9.42
N PRO A 33 34.60 13.67 -8.40
CA PRO A 33 34.23 12.96 -7.17
C PRO A 33 33.12 13.67 -6.38
N TRP A 34 33.06 15.01 -6.41
CA TRP A 34 31.99 15.77 -5.77
C TRP A 34 30.66 15.61 -6.49
N VAL A 35 30.67 15.55 -7.82
CA VAL A 35 29.46 15.26 -8.62
C VAL A 35 28.98 13.83 -8.35
N VAL A 36 29.87 12.83 -8.31
CA VAL A 36 29.50 11.44 -7.98
C VAL A 36 28.95 11.34 -6.56
N ALA A 37 29.55 12.00 -5.58
CA ALA A 37 29.05 12.04 -4.20
C ALA A 37 27.65 12.70 -4.13
N ALA A 38 27.45 13.83 -4.81
CA ALA A 38 26.16 14.52 -4.84
C ALA A 38 25.06 13.65 -5.50
N VAL A 39 25.37 12.96 -6.61
CA VAL A 39 24.45 12.03 -7.27
C VAL A 39 24.14 10.82 -6.39
N ALA A 40 25.14 10.24 -5.72
CA ALA A 40 24.94 9.11 -4.81
C ALA A 40 24.05 9.48 -3.61
N VAL A 41 24.25 10.68 -3.02
CA VAL A 41 23.40 11.21 -1.95
C VAL A 41 21.98 11.47 -2.46
N LEU A 42 21.82 12.03 -3.66
CA LEU A 42 20.50 12.28 -4.26
C LEU A 42 19.74 10.96 -4.50
N LEU A 43 20.40 9.95 -5.07
CA LEU A 43 19.81 8.63 -5.29
C LEU A 43 19.44 7.93 -3.98
N GLY A 44 20.30 8.02 -2.96
CA GLY A 44 20.00 7.52 -1.61
C GLY A 44 18.78 8.21 -0.99
N ALA A 45 18.70 9.54 -1.10
CA ALA A 45 17.57 10.32 -0.59
C ALA A 45 16.26 10.00 -1.33
N VAL A 46 16.31 9.80 -2.67
CA VAL A 46 15.14 9.38 -3.45
C VAL A 46 14.71 7.96 -3.07
N ALA A 47 15.64 7.01 -2.92
CA ALA A 47 15.32 5.64 -2.52
C ALA A 47 14.69 5.57 -1.12
N ILE A 48 15.24 6.32 -0.14
CA ILE A 48 14.66 6.44 1.20
C ILE A 48 13.28 7.13 1.13
N GLY A 49 13.15 8.19 0.33
CA GLY A 49 11.88 8.89 0.15
C GLY A 49 10.78 8.00 -0.43
N LEU A 50 11.12 7.14 -1.39
CA LEU A 50 10.17 6.16 -1.94
C LEU A 50 9.75 5.12 -0.90
N LEU A 51 10.70 4.55 -0.14
CA LEU A 51 10.38 3.55 0.90
C LEU A 51 9.50 4.13 2.03
N VAL A 52 9.81 5.35 2.50
CA VAL A 52 9.03 6.01 3.57
C VAL A 52 7.64 6.42 3.10
N VAL A 53 7.46 6.74 1.81
CA VAL A 53 6.14 7.00 1.23
C VAL A 53 5.32 5.71 1.10
N ASP A 54 5.96 4.58 0.73
CA ASP A 54 5.30 3.26 0.66
C ASP A 54 4.76 2.82 2.03
N GLU A 55 5.62 2.80 3.07
CA GLU A 55 5.22 2.43 4.45
C GLU A 55 4.18 3.39 5.07
N ALA A 56 4.06 4.61 4.55
CA ALA A 56 3.07 5.59 4.98
C ALA A 56 1.75 5.53 4.19
N SER A 57 1.69 4.72 3.12
CA SER A 57 0.53 4.63 2.22
C SER A 57 -0.37 3.42 2.48
N GLU A 58 0.08 2.41 3.22
CA GLU A 58 -0.77 1.30 3.65
C GLU A 58 -1.73 1.75 4.77
N PRO A 59 -3.07 1.65 4.56
CA PRO A 59 -4.06 1.91 5.60
C PRO A 59 -3.80 1.03 6.81
N ARG A 60 -3.97 1.56 8.02
CA ARG A 60 -3.76 0.82 9.26
C ARG A 60 -5.09 0.54 9.95
N PRO A 61 -5.38 -0.72 10.31
CA PRO A 61 -6.63 -1.04 10.97
C PRO A 61 -6.77 -0.24 12.27
N VAL A 62 -7.91 0.45 12.42
CA VAL A 62 -8.24 1.22 13.63
C VAL A 62 -8.60 0.31 14.80
N ALA A 63 -8.99 -0.94 14.49
CA ALA A 63 -9.22 -2.02 15.43
C ALA A 63 -8.96 -3.36 14.75
N GLN A 64 -8.56 -4.36 15.54
CA GLN A 64 -8.50 -5.76 15.13
C GLN A 64 -9.43 -6.57 16.02
N LEU A 65 -10.27 -7.38 15.38
CA LEU A 65 -11.23 -8.26 16.04
C LEU A 65 -10.75 -9.70 15.89
N THR A 66 -10.60 -10.40 17.01
CA THR A 66 -10.13 -11.79 17.06
C THR A 66 -11.27 -12.76 17.35
N PRO A 67 -11.13 -14.06 17.00
CA PRO A 67 -12.18 -15.05 17.21
C PRO A 67 -12.48 -15.22 18.71
N GLN A 68 -13.71 -14.91 19.11
CA GLN A 68 -14.18 -15.05 20.50
C GLN A 68 -14.75 -16.44 20.78
N GLY A 69 -14.99 -17.23 19.73
CA GLY A 69 -15.49 -18.60 19.79
C GLY A 69 -16.80 -18.81 19.03
N ARG A 70 -17.40 -19.98 19.23
CA ARG A 70 -18.73 -20.28 18.70
C ARG A 70 -19.81 -19.58 19.55
N PRO A 71 -20.92 -19.16 18.93
CA PRO A 71 -22.02 -18.53 19.63
C PRO A 71 -22.65 -19.43 20.70
N ASP A 72 -23.13 -18.82 21.78
CA ASP A 72 -24.14 -19.44 22.62
C ASP A 72 -25.45 -19.61 21.82
N PRO A 73 -26.23 -20.69 22.02
CA PRO A 73 -27.52 -20.87 21.36
C PRO A 73 -28.46 -19.68 21.58
N GLY A 74 -28.86 -19.01 20.49
CA GLY A 74 -29.69 -17.79 20.52
C GLY A 74 -28.92 -16.47 20.58
N SER A 75 -27.58 -16.48 20.50
CA SER A 75 -26.76 -15.26 20.40
C SER A 75 -26.51 -14.78 18.95
N ILE A 76 -26.74 -15.63 17.94
CA ILE A 76 -26.67 -15.19 16.52
C ILE A 76 -28.01 -14.68 16.03
N PRO A 77 -28.03 -13.53 15.33
CA PRO A 77 -29.24 -12.94 14.79
C PRO A 77 -29.35 -13.07 13.25
N ALA A 78 -29.07 -14.26 12.74
CA ALA A 78 -29.58 -14.61 11.44
C ALA A 78 -31.10 -14.73 11.59
N ASP A 79 -31.87 -13.97 10.80
CA ASP A 79 -33.16 -14.53 10.39
C ASP A 79 -32.86 -15.84 9.63
N ASP A 80 -33.62 -16.89 9.94
CA ASP A 80 -33.41 -18.22 9.36
C ASP A 80 -33.45 -18.15 7.82
N GLU A 81 -34.18 -17.19 7.26
CA GLU A 81 -34.32 -16.96 5.82
C GLU A 81 -32.99 -16.60 5.15
N SER A 82 -32.23 -15.64 5.71
CA SER A 82 -30.91 -15.29 5.17
C SER A 82 -29.91 -16.45 5.29
N ALA A 83 -29.83 -17.10 6.44
CA ALA A 83 -28.90 -18.23 6.63
C ALA A 83 -29.23 -19.40 5.68
N VAL A 84 -30.52 -19.75 5.56
CA VAL A 84 -30.99 -20.80 4.64
C VAL A 84 -30.74 -20.45 3.18
N ALA A 85 -30.91 -19.18 2.77
CA ALA A 85 -30.62 -18.74 1.40
C ALA A 85 -29.15 -18.94 1.00
N TRP A 86 -28.23 -18.86 1.97
CA TRP A 86 -26.80 -19.10 1.76
C TRP A 86 -26.34 -20.53 2.07
N GLY A 87 -27.24 -21.41 2.54
CA GLY A 87 -26.92 -22.80 2.87
C GLY A 87 -26.06 -22.98 4.13
N VAL A 88 -26.08 -21.98 5.03
CA VAL A 88 -25.34 -21.99 6.32
C VAL A 88 -26.31 -22.07 7.50
N THR A 89 -25.81 -22.45 8.67
CA THR A 89 -26.55 -22.40 9.93
C THR A 89 -25.82 -21.55 10.96
N VAL A 90 -26.53 -21.15 12.01
CA VAL A 90 -25.96 -20.46 13.18
C VAL A 90 -24.75 -21.19 13.79
N ALA A 91 -24.71 -22.53 13.71
CA ALA A 91 -23.61 -23.32 14.28
C ALA A 91 -22.31 -23.24 13.48
N ASP A 92 -22.37 -22.77 12.23
CA ASP A 92 -21.24 -22.69 11.31
C ASP A 92 -20.47 -21.36 11.43
N PHE A 93 -21.02 -20.40 12.18
CA PHE A 93 -20.41 -19.10 12.43
C PHE A 93 -19.54 -19.06 13.69
N VAL A 94 -18.54 -18.20 13.64
CA VAL A 94 -17.64 -17.81 14.74
C VAL A 94 -17.81 -16.32 14.96
N SER A 95 -17.92 -15.90 16.23
CA SER A 95 -17.99 -14.48 16.58
C SER A 95 -16.59 -13.87 16.59
N TYR A 96 -16.47 -12.66 16.04
CA TYR A 96 -15.29 -11.79 16.18
C TYR A 96 -15.55 -10.66 17.19
N GLY A 97 -16.77 -10.57 17.73
CA GLY A 97 -17.20 -9.51 18.65
C GLY A 97 -17.96 -8.40 17.94
N SER A 98 -17.77 -7.16 18.40
CA SER A 98 -18.45 -5.99 17.83
C SER A 98 -17.53 -4.79 17.68
N TYR A 99 -17.90 -3.90 16.76
CA TYR A 99 -17.33 -2.57 16.57
C TYR A 99 -18.46 -1.54 16.66
N GLY A 100 -18.66 -0.98 17.87
CA GLY A 100 -19.90 -0.27 18.20
C GLY A 100 -21.09 -1.20 18.19
N ASP A 101 -22.20 -0.77 17.58
CA ASP A 101 -23.42 -1.56 17.42
C ASP A 101 -23.32 -2.65 16.32
N LEU A 102 -22.26 -2.64 15.51
CA LEU A 102 -22.00 -3.65 14.47
C LEU A 102 -21.42 -4.92 15.09
N GLN A 103 -22.13 -6.04 14.99
CA GLN A 103 -21.59 -7.36 15.33
C GLN A 103 -20.96 -8.03 14.10
N VAL A 104 -19.77 -8.61 14.29
CA VAL A 104 -18.98 -9.22 13.22
C VAL A 104 -18.89 -10.72 13.44
N TRP A 105 -19.25 -11.45 12.39
CA TRP A 105 -19.27 -12.91 12.36
C TRP A 105 -18.52 -13.41 11.13
N GLY A 106 -17.90 -14.57 11.23
CA GLY A 106 -17.26 -15.22 10.08
C GLY A 106 -17.58 -16.70 10.03
N THR A 107 -17.57 -17.27 8.83
CA THR A 107 -17.71 -18.71 8.60
C THR A 107 -16.81 -19.16 7.45
N THR A 108 -16.50 -20.45 7.41
CA THR A 108 -15.85 -21.10 6.27
C THR A 108 -16.82 -21.94 5.44
N GLU A 109 -18.11 -21.89 5.75
CA GLU A 109 -19.16 -22.65 5.06
C GLU A 109 -20.05 -21.73 4.20
N PRO A 110 -20.65 -22.25 3.11
CA PRO A 110 -20.41 -23.58 2.55
C PRO A 110 -19.16 -23.58 1.65
N GLU A 111 -18.70 -24.77 1.27
CA GLU A 111 -17.67 -24.98 0.24
C GLU A 111 -16.27 -24.43 0.56
N ALA A 112 -15.90 -24.32 1.84
CA ALA A 112 -14.60 -23.77 2.28
C ALA A 112 -14.33 -22.31 1.83
N LYS A 113 -15.39 -21.55 1.54
CA LYS A 113 -15.30 -20.11 1.25
C LYS A 113 -15.15 -19.33 2.55
N ARG A 114 -14.23 -18.37 2.59
CA ARG A 114 -14.12 -17.44 3.71
C ARG A 114 -15.26 -16.44 3.58
N CYS A 115 -16.18 -16.42 4.54
CA CYS A 115 -17.31 -15.51 4.57
C CYS A 115 -17.28 -14.65 5.84
N ILE A 116 -17.69 -13.40 5.70
CA ILE A 116 -17.90 -12.45 6.80
C ILE A 116 -19.36 -11.94 6.73
N ALA A 117 -20.00 -11.83 7.88
CA ALA A 117 -21.33 -11.26 8.05
C ALA A 117 -21.29 -10.10 9.05
N VAL A 118 -21.85 -8.96 8.65
CA VAL A 118 -22.06 -7.78 9.51
C VAL A 118 -23.53 -7.77 9.91
N VAL A 119 -23.76 -7.71 11.22
CA VAL A 119 -25.07 -7.86 11.84
C VAL A 119 -25.42 -6.59 12.62
N VAL A 120 -26.60 -6.03 12.34
CA VAL A 120 -27.13 -4.80 12.94
C VAL A 120 -28.56 -5.04 13.39
N GLU A 121 -28.98 -4.49 14.54
CA GLU A 121 -30.35 -4.61 15.08
C GLU A 121 -30.94 -6.05 15.15
N ARG A 122 -30.08 -7.07 15.19
CA ARG A 122 -30.42 -8.50 15.12
C ARG A 122 -30.81 -9.03 13.73
N HIS A 123 -30.26 -8.47 12.66
CA HIS A 123 -30.36 -8.98 11.30
C HIS A 123 -29.00 -8.99 10.60
N ILE A 124 -28.75 -9.95 9.69
CA ILE A 124 -27.60 -9.91 8.79
C ILE A 124 -27.84 -8.82 7.76
N SER A 125 -27.09 -7.72 7.85
CA SER A 125 -27.25 -6.57 6.97
C SER A 125 -26.35 -6.66 5.73
N VAL A 126 -25.16 -7.23 5.89
CA VAL A 126 -24.24 -7.56 4.79
C VAL A 126 -23.64 -8.94 5.05
N MET A 127 -23.54 -9.75 3.99
CA MET A 127 -22.69 -10.94 3.99
C MET A 127 -21.88 -11.00 2.70
N SER A 128 -20.56 -11.17 2.84
CA SER A 128 -19.61 -11.27 1.74
C SER A 128 -18.82 -12.56 1.86
N CYS A 129 -18.47 -13.19 0.74
CA CYS A 129 -17.67 -14.41 0.70
C CYS A 129 -16.59 -14.32 -0.38
N ALA A 130 -15.38 -14.78 -0.08
CA ALA A 130 -14.27 -14.91 -1.02
C ALA A 130 -13.72 -16.35 -1.05
N ALA A 131 -12.88 -16.64 -2.05
CA ALA A 131 -12.08 -17.86 -2.05
C ALA A 131 -11.12 -17.87 -0.83
N PRO A 132 -10.80 -19.02 -0.23
CA PRO A 132 -9.99 -19.08 1.00
C PRO A 132 -8.56 -18.53 0.87
N SER A 133 -8.06 -18.33 -0.36
CA SER A 133 -6.78 -17.67 -0.66
C SER A 133 -6.88 -16.15 -0.83
N LEU A 134 -8.05 -15.55 -0.58
CA LEU A 134 -8.31 -14.13 -0.69
C LEU A 134 -8.89 -13.59 0.62
N ASP A 135 -8.66 -12.30 0.85
CA ASP A 135 -9.27 -11.60 1.97
C ASP A 135 -10.72 -11.27 1.66
N THR A 136 -11.58 -11.41 2.65
CA THR A 136 -13.02 -11.19 2.48
C THR A 136 -13.40 -9.83 3.00
N ILE A 137 -13.85 -8.96 2.11
CA ILE A 137 -14.17 -7.57 2.40
C ILE A 137 -15.69 -7.42 2.55
N ALA A 138 -16.11 -6.75 3.62
CA ALA A 138 -17.47 -6.23 3.76
C ALA A 138 -17.40 -4.74 4.12
N ASP A 139 -17.97 -3.92 3.24
CA ASP A 139 -18.15 -2.49 3.46
C ASP A 139 -19.55 -2.24 4.04
N PHE A 140 -19.66 -1.34 5.01
CA PHE A 140 -20.90 -1.04 5.70
C PHE A 140 -21.03 0.46 6.01
N ASP A 141 -22.18 1.04 5.66
CA ASP A 141 -22.53 2.42 5.95
C ASP A 141 -23.47 2.47 7.16
N ILE A 142 -23.13 3.27 8.18
CA ILE A 142 -23.90 3.39 9.42
C ILE A 142 -23.94 4.83 9.96
N ASP A 143 -24.90 5.12 10.83
CA ASP A 143 -24.92 6.34 11.63
C ASP A 143 -23.60 6.46 12.44
N PRO A 144 -22.83 7.54 12.27
CA PRO A 144 -21.51 7.65 12.87
C PRO A 144 -21.51 7.85 14.39
N ASP A 145 -22.66 8.07 15.04
CA ASP A 145 -22.77 8.07 16.51
C ASP A 145 -23.03 6.67 17.10
N SER A 146 -23.26 5.63 16.28
CA SER A 146 -23.42 4.22 16.70
C SER A 146 -22.10 3.43 16.82
N VAL A 147 -20.99 4.05 16.44
CA VAL A 147 -19.67 3.43 16.33
C VAL A 147 -18.57 4.30 16.96
N PRO A 148 -17.42 3.71 17.33
CA PRO A 148 -16.28 4.49 17.80
C PRO A 148 -15.86 5.55 16.77
N ARG A 149 -15.52 6.75 17.25
CA ARG A 149 -14.94 7.81 16.42
C ARG A 149 -13.58 7.37 15.88
N ALA A 150 -13.20 7.93 14.73
CA ALA A 150 -11.88 7.70 14.16
C ALA A 150 -10.76 8.17 15.13
N PRO A 151 -9.51 7.67 15.00
CA PRO A 151 -8.39 8.09 15.86
C PRO A 151 -8.10 9.60 15.86
N SER A 152 -8.45 10.28 14.76
CA SER A 152 -8.47 11.73 14.52
C SER A 152 -9.57 12.48 15.30
N GLY A 153 -10.63 11.79 15.72
CA GLY A 153 -11.79 12.31 16.45
C GLY A 153 -13.01 12.64 15.57
N GLU A 154 -12.90 12.56 14.24
CA GLU A 154 -14.06 12.76 13.36
C GLU A 154 -15.08 11.62 13.44
N PRO A 155 -16.37 11.89 13.10
CA PRO A 155 -17.40 10.85 13.02
C PRO A 155 -17.07 9.87 11.89
N ALA A 156 -17.32 8.57 12.11
CA ALA A 156 -16.99 7.52 11.16
C ALA A 156 -18.25 6.84 10.64
N ALA A 157 -18.62 7.09 9.37
CA ALA A 157 -19.87 6.59 8.79
C ALA A 157 -19.70 5.38 7.86
N ASN A 158 -18.52 5.20 7.26
CA ASN A 158 -18.25 4.14 6.29
C ASN A 158 -17.14 3.25 6.87
N ILE A 159 -17.44 1.97 7.10
CA ILE A 159 -16.58 1.01 7.77
C ILE A 159 -16.29 -0.15 6.82
N ARG A 160 -15.02 -0.52 6.71
CA ARG A 160 -14.58 -1.70 5.99
C ARG A 160 -14.07 -2.74 6.96
N PHE A 161 -14.66 -3.92 6.90
CA PHE A 161 -14.18 -5.12 7.58
C PHE A 161 -13.41 -5.99 6.57
N VAL A 162 -12.19 -6.37 6.91
CA VAL A 162 -11.37 -7.29 6.10
C VAL A 162 -11.06 -8.52 6.95
N LEU A 163 -11.68 -9.65 6.61
CA LEU A 163 -11.33 -10.94 7.18
C LEU A 163 -10.10 -11.50 6.44
N HIS A 164 -8.95 -11.45 7.10
CA HIS A 164 -7.67 -12.02 6.67
C HIS A 164 -7.29 -13.14 7.63
N GLU A 165 -6.91 -14.30 7.11
CA GLU A 165 -6.65 -15.52 7.90
C GLU A 165 -7.78 -15.84 8.91
N ASP A 166 -7.58 -15.55 10.19
CA ASP A 166 -8.51 -15.67 11.32
C ASP A 166 -8.70 -14.36 12.11
N VAL A 167 -8.40 -13.20 11.53
CA VAL A 167 -8.57 -11.86 12.14
C VAL A 167 -9.44 -10.99 11.24
N VAL A 168 -10.33 -10.18 11.83
CA VAL A 168 -11.01 -9.09 11.11
C VAL A 168 -10.35 -7.76 11.44
N ASP A 169 -9.69 -7.19 10.44
CA ASP A 169 -9.22 -5.81 10.46
C ASP A 169 -10.39 -4.85 10.18
N VAL A 170 -10.45 -3.75 10.94
CA VAL A 170 -11.45 -2.70 10.79
C VAL A 170 -10.77 -1.43 10.28
N TYR A 171 -11.24 -0.92 9.14
CA TYR A 171 -10.78 0.33 8.52
C TYR A 171 -11.92 1.34 8.42
N LEU A 172 -11.60 2.63 8.46
CA LEU A 172 -12.58 3.71 8.38
C LEU A 172 -12.31 4.58 7.15
N ALA A 173 -13.36 4.99 6.44
CA ALA A 173 -13.27 5.98 5.37
C ALA A 173 -13.92 7.31 5.80
N PRO A 174 -13.23 8.47 5.61
CA PRO A 174 -13.75 9.79 5.99
C PRO A 174 -14.94 10.24 5.15
N ASN A 175 -15.17 9.60 4.00
CA ASN A 175 -16.29 9.78 3.09
C ASN A 175 -16.24 8.66 2.03
N PRO A 176 -17.35 8.32 1.33
CA PRO A 176 -17.32 7.33 0.25
C PRO A 176 -16.46 7.75 -0.95
N GLU A 177 -16.09 9.03 -1.06
CA GLU A 177 -15.13 9.56 -2.06
C GLU A 177 -13.66 9.60 -1.57
N GLY A 178 -13.41 9.32 -0.28
CA GLY A 178 -12.16 9.69 0.41
C GLY A 178 -11.08 8.60 0.56
N GLY A 179 -11.37 7.33 0.22
CA GLY A 179 -10.48 6.20 0.53
C GLY A 179 -10.58 5.74 2.00
N PHE A 180 -9.75 4.79 2.42
CA PHE A 180 -9.72 4.26 3.80
C PHE A 180 -8.40 4.64 4.50
N TYR A 181 -8.46 4.87 5.81
CA TYR A 181 -7.32 5.11 6.70
C TYR A 181 -6.83 3.83 7.39
#